data_AF-A0A6M4ISI3-F1
#
_entry.id   AF-A0A6M4ISI3-F1
#
_cell.length_a   1.000
_cell.length_b   1.000
_cell.length_c   1.000
_cell.angle_alpha   90.00
_cell.angle_beta   90.00
_cell.angle_gamma   90.00
#
_symmetry.space_group_name_H-M   'P 1'
#
loop_
_entity.id
_entity.type
_entity.pdbx_description
1 polymer ?
#
loop_
_entity_poly.entity_id
_entity_poly.type
_entity_poly.pdbx_seq_one_letter_code
_entity_poly.pdbx_strand_id
1 'polypeptide(L)'
;MATSIDSTLDELRSSMRNPLTGMPGGGGGRGAGIFIKLAGAFVALLVLLFLVRPSVTYIEPGHVGIVIHRGGGGVDPTPLGPGFHMRNPLMTQIQEYPTYMQTLVLTKASTEGSEQNDEINVNSVEGQPLSLDVSMSFELRADKVPALYQTFRTDVETISHGYIRQAIRQALQEVVGNEEIAAILGPKKAEVVTRSQANLQKRLDPYGIDVRQFTLNEFRAPKAVMDAISLKNVMQQQALTAQNELQKNTFQAQGDSIKAVGRAKAIMAEAEAQSRANDLLSKSITSTLVQYEMAKRWNGQMPQVTGGAMPMLQLPGAKSPE
;
A
#
# COMPACT_ATOMS: atom_id res chain seq x y z
N MET A 1 90.84 -30.35 25.82
CA MET A 1 91.43 -29.94 24.53
C MET A 1 91.33 -31.13 23.59
N ALA A 2 90.62 -30.93 22.48
CA ALA A 2 90.64 -31.67 21.21
C ALA A 2 90.82 -33.20 21.25
N THR A 3 89.72 -33.96 21.37
CA THR A 3 89.63 -35.38 20.98
C THR A 3 88.16 -35.74 20.72
N SER A 4 87.51 -35.14 19.71
CA SER A 4 86.09 -35.48 19.46
C SER A 4 85.48 -34.97 18.14
N ILE A 5 86.19 -34.97 16.99
CA ILE A 5 85.54 -34.56 15.72
C ILE A 5 85.86 -35.48 14.50
N ASP A 6 87.00 -36.18 14.44
CA ASP A 6 87.31 -36.97 13.22
C ASP A 6 86.75 -38.40 13.18
N SER A 7 86.39 -39.01 14.31
CA SER A 7 85.86 -40.39 14.30
C SER A 7 84.36 -40.50 14.01
N THR A 8 83.63 -39.38 14.00
CA THR A 8 82.18 -39.35 13.76
C THR A 8 81.81 -39.05 12.30
N LEU A 9 82.80 -38.66 11.47
CA LEU A 9 82.59 -38.39 10.03
C LEU A 9 82.86 -39.61 9.13
N ASP A 10 83.61 -40.61 9.62
CA ASP A 10 83.83 -41.88 8.89
C ASP A 10 82.70 -42.90 9.10
N GLU A 11 81.97 -42.85 10.23
CA GLU A 11 80.75 -43.66 10.42
C GLU A 11 79.56 -43.16 9.58
N LEU A 12 79.51 -41.87 9.25
CA LEU A 12 78.44 -41.30 8.42
C LEU A 12 78.67 -41.48 6.91
N ARG A 13 79.90 -41.79 6.47
CA ARG A 13 80.22 -42.03 5.06
C ARG A 13 80.18 -43.50 4.63
N SER A 14 80.18 -44.43 5.59
CA SER A 14 80.07 -45.88 5.30
C SER A 14 78.62 -46.39 5.28
N SER A 15 77.64 -45.67 5.82
CA SER A 15 76.23 -46.09 5.82
C SER A 15 75.44 -45.67 4.56
N MET A 16 76.03 -44.87 3.66
CA MET A 16 75.38 -44.41 2.42
C MET A 16 76.12 -44.88 1.15
N ARG A 17 76.64 -46.11 1.17
CA ARG A 17 77.12 -46.76 -0.06
C ARG A 17 76.58 -48.18 -0.20
N ASN A 18 75.57 -48.23 -1.05
CA ASN A 18 75.01 -49.37 -1.76
C ASN A 18 73.94 -50.25 -1.10
N PRO A 19 73.00 -50.71 -1.93
CA PRO A 19 71.63 -50.99 -1.56
C PRO A 19 71.45 -52.46 -1.19
N LEU A 20 70.64 -52.69 -0.15
CA LEU A 20 69.66 -53.79 -0.05
C LEU A 20 69.92 -55.03 -0.93
N THR A 21 71.07 -55.68 -0.74
CA THR A 21 71.28 -57.08 -1.08
C THR A 21 70.75 -57.91 0.08
N GLY A 22 69.48 -58.29 -0.04
CA GLY A 22 68.76 -59.10 0.94
C GLY A 22 67.42 -59.58 0.40
N MET A 23 67.37 -59.97 -0.88
CA MET A 23 66.27 -60.78 -1.40
C MET A 23 66.62 -62.26 -1.20
N PRO A 24 65.90 -63.02 -0.35
CA PRO A 24 65.75 -64.45 -0.59
C PRO A 24 64.88 -64.60 -1.84
N GLY A 25 65.51 -65.03 -2.93
CA GLY A 25 64.83 -65.43 -4.14
C GLY A 25 64.04 -66.73 -3.94
N GLY A 26 62.88 -66.81 -4.60
CA GLY A 26 62.26 -68.07 -4.97
C GLY A 26 61.08 -68.50 -4.09
N GLY A 27 59.87 -68.01 -4.41
CA GLY A 27 58.65 -68.53 -3.80
C GLY A 27 57.37 -67.94 -4.38
N GLY A 28 56.97 -68.37 -5.58
CA GLY A 28 55.55 -68.48 -5.95
C GLY A 28 54.75 -67.17 -6.03
N GLY A 29 54.67 -66.62 -7.24
CA GLY A 29 53.66 -65.64 -7.61
C GLY A 29 52.25 -66.12 -7.27
N ARG A 30 51.61 -65.41 -6.34
CA ARG A 30 50.16 -65.28 -6.19
C ARG A 30 49.81 -64.18 -5.19
N GLY A 31 50.55 -64.02 -4.08
CA GLY A 31 50.24 -63.02 -3.04
C GLY A 31 50.46 -61.55 -3.42
N ALA A 32 51.68 -61.14 -3.81
CA ALA A 32 52.01 -59.73 -4.08
C ALA A 32 51.25 -59.14 -5.28
N GLY A 33 51.00 -59.95 -6.32
CA GLY A 33 50.15 -59.57 -7.45
C GLY A 33 48.68 -59.41 -7.05
N ILE A 34 48.20 -60.17 -6.06
CA ILE A 34 46.85 -60.02 -5.51
C ILE A 34 46.76 -58.73 -4.68
N PHE A 35 47.78 -58.36 -3.91
CA PHE A 35 47.79 -57.08 -3.16
C PHE A 35 47.82 -55.85 -4.08
N ILE A 36 48.62 -55.86 -5.16
CA ILE A 36 48.62 -54.75 -6.14
C ILE A 36 47.29 -54.69 -6.90
N LYS A 37 46.70 -55.83 -7.25
CA LYS A 37 45.36 -55.89 -7.88
C LYS A 37 44.24 -55.45 -6.93
N LEU A 38 44.31 -55.81 -5.64
CA LEU A 38 43.37 -55.37 -4.62
C LEU A 38 43.51 -53.88 -4.31
N ALA A 39 44.74 -53.36 -4.24
CA ALA A 39 45.00 -51.93 -4.08
C ALA A 39 44.51 -51.12 -5.30
N GLY A 40 44.77 -51.61 -6.52
CA GLY A 40 44.25 -51.02 -7.75
C GLY A 40 42.72 -51.07 -7.83
N ALA A 41 42.10 -52.19 -7.44
CA ALA A 41 40.64 -52.31 -7.37
C ALA A 41 40.04 -51.39 -6.29
N PHE A 42 40.71 -51.21 -5.15
CA PHE A 42 40.28 -50.31 -4.09
C PHE A 42 40.37 -48.83 -4.50
N VAL A 43 41.45 -48.42 -5.18
CA VAL A 43 41.58 -47.09 -5.76
C VAL A 43 40.55 -46.86 -6.86
N ALA A 44 40.31 -47.85 -7.72
CA ALA A 44 39.27 -47.77 -8.75
C ALA A 44 37.86 -47.67 -8.12
N LEU A 45 37.59 -48.40 -7.03
CA LEU A 45 36.33 -48.33 -6.28
C LEU A 45 36.16 -46.96 -5.61
N LEU A 46 37.21 -46.38 -5.03
CA LEU A 46 37.18 -45.04 -4.44
C LEU A 46 36.96 -43.97 -5.49
N VAL A 47 37.61 -44.07 -6.65
CA VAL A 47 37.41 -43.16 -7.78
C VAL A 47 35.99 -43.29 -8.34
N LEU A 48 35.46 -44.51 -8.45
CA LEU A 48 34.08 -44.74 -8.87
C LEU A 48 33.08 -44.18 -7.85
N LEU A 49 33.28 -44.40 -6.56
CA LEU A 49 32.43 -43.86 -5.49
C LEU A 49 32.48 -42.31 -5.47
N PHE A 50 33.66 -41.74 -5.73
CA PHE A 50 33.86 -40.29 -5.83
C PHE A 50 33.23 -39.68 -7.09
N LEU A 51 33.14 -40.42 -8.20
CA LEU A 51 32.43 -40.03 -9.42
C LEU A 51 30.91 -40.19 -9.31
N VAL A 52 30.43 -41.20 -8.59
CA VAL A 52 28.98 -41.48 -8.43
C VAL A 52 28.32 -40.51 -7.45
N ARG A 53 28.99 -40.13 -6.35
CA ARG A 53 28.43 -39.19 -5.36
C ARG A 53 27.91 -37.86 -5.94
N PRO A 54 28.66 -37.15 -6.81
CA PRO A 54 28.18 -35.91 -7.42
C PRO A 54 27.20 -36.13 -8.59
N SER A 55 26.92 -37.38 -8.96
CA SER A 55 26.02 -37.71 -10.08
C SER A 55 24.54 -37.75 -9.69
N VAL A 56 24.20 -37.75 -8.40
CA VAL A 56 22.82 -37.73 -7.91
C VAL A 56 22.57 -36.43 -7.17
N THR A 57 21.59 -35.64 -7.63
CA THR A 57 21.13 -34.42 -6.97
C THR A 57 19.66 -34.60 -6.61
N TYR A 58 19.32 -34.29 -5.36
CA TYR A 58 17.95 -34.28 -4.87
C TYR A 58 17.49 -32.83 -4.79
N ILE A 59 16.43 -32.50 -5.53
CA ILE A 59 15.83 -31.16 -5.52
C ILE A 59 14.69 -31.18 -4.50
N GLU A 60 14.73 -30.25 -3.54
CA GLU A 60 13.71 -30.15 -2.50
C GLU A 60 12.34 -29.72 -3.07
N PRO A 61 11.22 -30.21 -2.49
CA PRO A 61 9.89 -29.69 -2.81
C PRO A 61 9.81 -28.17 -2.60
N GLY A 62 9.23 -27.45 -3.57
CA GLY A 62 9.19 -25.99 -3.55
C GLY A 62 10.40 -25.31 -4.19
N HIS A 63 11.32 -26.10 -4.77
CA HIS A 63 12.41 -25.61 -5.61
C HIS A 63 12.32 -26.21 -7.02
N VAL A 64 12.87 -25.48 -7.99
CA VAL A 64 13.02 -25.91 -9.38
C VAL A 64 14.50 -25.85 -9.75
N GLY A 65 15.01 -26.95 -10.29
CA GLY A 65 16.39 -27.04 -10.76
C GLY A 65 16.51 -26.57 -12.20
N ILE A 66 17.46 -25.69 -12.48
CA ILE A 66 17.87 -25.30 -13.82
C ILE A 66 19.15 -26.05 -14.19
N VAL A 67 19.16 -26.73 -15.33
CA VAL A 67 20.38 -27.39 -15.86
C VAL A 67 21.17 -26.41 -16.72
N ILE A 68 22.42 -26.20 -16.34
CA ILE A 68 23.38 -25.33 -17.01
C ILE A 68 24.46 -26.21 -17.60
N HIS A 69 24.63 -26.19 -18.92
CA HIS A 69 25.67 -26.94 -19.61
C HIS A 69 26.99 -26.17 -19.61
N ARG A 70 27.93 -26.57 -18.75
CA ARG A 70 29.28 -25.98 -18.66
C ARG A 70 30.13 -26.19 -19.93
N GLY A 71 29.78 -27.18 -20.75
CA GLY A 71 30.46 -27.51 -22.01
C GLY A 71 30.06 -26.68 -23.24
N GLY A 72 29.36 -25.54 -23.07
CA GLY A 72 29.01 -24.64 -24.18
C GLY A 72 27.58 -24.73 -24.71
N GLY A 73 26.69 -25.44 -24.01
CA GLY A 73 25.32 -25.72 -24.46
C GLY A 73 24.21 -24.80 -23.93
N GLY A 74 24.53 -23.76 -23.16
CA GLY A 74 23.52 -22.87 -22.58
C GLY A 74 22.68 -23.52 -21.48
N VAL A 75 21.50 -22.95 -21.25
CA VAL A 75 20.56 -23.35 -20.18
C VAL A 75 19.43 -24.15 -20.81
N ASP A 76 19.09 -25.30 -20.24
CA ASP A 76 17.97 -26.09 -20.75
C ASP A 76 16.64 -25.33 -20.62
N PRO A 77 15.79 -25.34 -21.66
CA PRO A 77 14.51 -24.64 -21.63
C PRO A 77 13.49 -25.33 -20.71
N THR A 78 13.69 -26.61 -20.39
CA THR A 78 12.80 -27.37 -19.50
C THR A 78 13.33 -27.37 -18.07
N PRO A 79 12.59 -26.81 -17.10
CA PRO A 79 12.95 -26.88 -15.69
C PRO A 79 12.87 -28.32 -15.16
N LEU A 80 13.78 -28.70 -14.26
CA LEU A 80 13.68 -29.94 -13.49
C LEU A 80 12.79 -29.70 -12.27
N GLY A 81 11.73 -30.52 -12.14
CA GLY A 81 10.86 -30.49 -10.97
C GLY A 81 11.53 -31.08 -9.71
N PRO A 82 10.83 -31.07 -8.57
CA PRO A 82 11.32 -31.70 -7.35
C PRO A 82 11.54 -33.21 -7.51
N GLY A 83 12.57 -33.76 -6.87
CA GLY A 83 12.86 -35.18 -6.88
C GLY A 83 14.29 -35.56 -7.24
N PHE A 84 14.52 -36.87 -7.38
CA PHE A 84 15.84 -37.43 -7.69
C PHE A 84 16.17 -37.28 -9.16
N HIS A 85 17.27 -36.56 -9.44
CA HIS A 85 17.77 -36.38 -10.79
C HIS A 85 19.22 -36.85 -10.87
N MET A 86 19.51 -37.69 -11.87
CA MET A 86 20.85 -38.17 -12.15
C MET A 86 21.48 -37.28 -13.23
N ARG A 87 22.67 -36.73 -12.97
CA ARG A 87 23.38 -35.88 -13.94
C ARG A 87 24.86 -36.21 -14.02
N ASN A 88 25.48 -35.74 -15.09
CA ASN A 88 26.93 -35.79 -15.24
C ASN A 88 27.56 -34.54 -14.58
N PRO A 89 28.26 -34.67 -13.44
CA PRO A 89 28.78 -33.54 -12.68
C PRO A 89 29.91 -32.76 -13.38
N LEU A 90 30.54 -33.34 -14.40
CA LEU A 90 31.62 -32.69 -15.14
C LEU A 90 31.12 -31.71 -16.21
N MET A 91 29.94 -31.96 -16.80
CA MET A 91 29.43 -31.16 -17.93
C MET A 91 28.21 -30.31 -17.61
N THR A 92 27.50 -30.62 -16.53
CA THR A 92 26.28 -29.89 -16.15
C THR A 92 26.52 -29.15 -14.83
N GLN A 93 25.65 -28.21 -14.47
CA GLN A 93 25.47 -27.63 -13.15
C GLN A 93 23.98 -27.45 -12.91
N ILE A 94 23.48 -27.85 -11.74
CA ILE A 94 22.10 -27.55 -11.34
C ILE A 94 22.14 -26.33 -10.42
N GLN A 95 21.30 -25.34 -10.71
CA GLN A 95 21.03 -24.23 -9.81
C GLN A 95 19.56 -24.26 -9.42
N GLU A 96 19.30 -24.21 -8.12
CA GLU A 96 17.95 -24.35 -7.57
C GLU A 96 17.33 -22.97 -7.35
N TYR A 97 16.09 -22.83 -7.80
CA TYR A 97 15.29 -21.62 -7.64
C TYR A 97 14.06 -21.93 -6.80
N PRO A 98 13.83 -21.20 -5.70
CA PRO A 98 12.62 -21.35 -4.90
C PRO A 98 11.39 -20.93 -5.71
N THR A 99 10.36 -21.76 -5.75
CA THR A 99 9.05 -21.45 -6.37
C THR A 99 7.97 -21.15 -5.35
N TYR A 100 8.28 -21.22 -4.05
CA TYR A 100 7.37 -20.80 -2.99
C TYR A 100 7.29 -19.27 -2.89
N MET A 101 6.27 -18.78 -2.19
CA MET A 101 6.05 -17.35 -2.00
C MET A 101 7.17 -16.74 -1.14
N GLN A 102 7.80 -15.69 -1.66
CA GLN A 102 8.83 -14.91 -0.99
C GLN A 102 8.32 -13.49 -0.74
N THR A 103 8.61 -12.95 0.45
CA THR A 103 8.25 -11.58 0.80
C THR A 103 9.51 -10.72 0.85
N LEU A 104 9.56 -9.71 -0.01
CA LEU A 104 10.57 -8.66 0.01
C LEU A 104 10.02 -7.46 0.78
N VAL A 105 10.73 -7.03 1.82
CA VAL A 105 10.39 -5.85 2.62
C VAL A 105 11.46 -4.79 2.35
N LEU A 106 11.03 -3.63 1.87
CA LEU A 106 11.88 -2.47 1.57
C LEU A 106 11.48 -1.35 2.53
N THR A 107 12.24 -1.22 3.60
CA THR A 107 11.96 -0.33 4.72
C THR A 107 13.23 0.36 5.19
N LYS A 108 13.07 1.51 5.84
CA LYS A 108 14.16 2.21 6.54
C LYS A 108 14.60 1.49 7.82
N ALA A 109 13.72 0.68 8.42
CA ALA A 109 14.02 -0.01 9.67
C ALA A 109 14.96 -1.20 9.44
N SER A 110 16.12 -1.17 10.11
CA SER A 110 17.14 -2.23 10.07
C SER A 110 16.65 -3.61 10.59
N THR A 111 15.44 -3.69 11.13
CA THR A 111 14.94 -4.84 11.89
C THR A 111 14.05 -5.79 11.09
N GLU A 112 13.58 -5.38 9.90
CA GLU A 112 12.61 -6.15 9.10
C GLU A 112 13.18 -6.62 7.74
N GLY A 113 14.42 -7.11 7.73
CA GLY A 113 14.94 -7.90 6.62
C GLY A 113 16.04 -7.28 5.75
N SER A 114 16.54 -6.08 6.07
CA SER A 114 17.76 -5.52 5.45
C SER A 114 18.56 -4.71 6.48
N GLU A 115 19.90 -4.83 6.46
CA GLU A 115 20.81 -4.03 7.30
C GLU A 115 20.97 -2.58 6.77
N GLN A 116 20.45 -2.27 5.58
CA GLN A 116 20.57 -0.95 4.94
C GLN A 116 19.21 -0.26 4.77
N ASN A 117 19.23 1.08 4.71
CA ASN A 117 18.04 1.88 4.43
C ASN A 117 17.56 1.63 3.00
N ASP A 118 16.56 0.76 2.86
CA ASP A 118 16.03 0.33 1.58
C ASP A 118 14.76 1.06 1.14
N GLU A 119 14.43 2.18 1.81
CA GLU A 119 13.26 2.98 1.48
C GLU A 119 13.25 3.43 0.02
N ILE A 120 12.05 3.48 -0.56
CA ILE A 120 11.86 3.89 -1.93
C ILE A 120 11.50 5.38 -1.95
N ASN A 121 12.43 6.18 -2.45
CA ASN A 121 12.22 7.60 -2.67
C ASN A 121 11.60 7.83 -4.05
N VAL A 122 10.45 8.49 -4.07
CA VAL A 122 9.73 8.91 -5.28
C VAL A 122 9.32 10.37 -5.14
N ASN A 123 9.13 11.04 -6.28
CA ASN A 123 8.61 12.40 -6.28
C ASN A 123 7.11 12.40 -6.60
N SER A 124 6.36 13.27 -5.93
CA SER A 124 4.96 13.54 -6.24
C SER A 124 4.81 14.42 -7.48
N VAL A 125 3.55 14.65 -7.92
CA VAL A 125 3.24 15.61 -8.99
C VAL A 125 3.72 17.04 -8.69
N GLU A 126 3.90 17.38 -7.41
CA GLU A 126 4.36 18.69 -6.94
C GLU A 126 5.90 18.78 -6.89
N GLY A 127 6.61 17.74 -7.34
CA GLY A 127 8.07 17.68 -7.34
C GLY A 127 8.70 17.51 -5.95
N GLN A 128 7.89 17.15 -4.95
CA GLN A 128 8.37 16.96 -3.58
C GLN A 128 8.77 15.49 -3.35
N PRO A 129 9.91 15.23 -2.71
CA PRO A 129 10.37 13.87 -2.43
C PRO A 129 9.51 13.23 -1.34
N LEU A 130 9.16 11.97 -1.53
CA LEU A 130 8.37 11.13 -0.65
C LEU A 130 9.10 9.81 -0.46
N SER A 131 9.38 9.46 0.79
CA SER A 131 9.98 8.17 1.15
C SER A 131 8.87 7.18 1.49
N LEU A 132 8.90 6.01 0.86
CA LEU A 132 7.90 4.96 0.98
C LEU A 132 8.51 3.68 1.50
N ASP A 133 7.87 3.10 2.52
CA ASP A 133 8.15 1.74 2.96
C ASP A 133 7.14 0.78 2.31
N VAL A 134 7.66 -0.24 1.64
CA VAL A 134 6.86 -1.15 0.83
C VAL A 134 7.23 -2.60 1.08
N SER A 135 6.22 -3.45 1.01
CA SER A 135 6.38 -4.90 1.10
C SER A 135 5.73 -5.56 -0.10
N MET A 136 6.42 -6.49 -0.73
CA MET A 136 5.92 -7.22 -1.88
C MET A 136 6.13 -8.72 -1.69
N SER A 137 5.05 -9.48 -1.77
CA SER A 137 5.09 -10.93 -1.83
C SER A 137 4.97 -11.39 -3.28
N PHE A 138 5.93 -12.18 -3.74
CA PHE A 138 5.99 -12.70 -5.10
C PHE A 138 6.30 -14.20 -5.09
N GLU A 139 5.98 -14.86 -6.20
CA GLU A 139 6.38 -16.23 -6.46
C GLU A 139 6.96 -16.36 -7.86
N LEU A 140 7.74 -17.40 -8.08
CA LEU A 140 8.39 -17.69 -9.36
C LEU A 140 7.62 -18.80 -10.07
N ARG A 141 7.17 -18.54 -11.29
CA ARG A 141 6.52 -19.56 -12.12
C ARG A 141 7.56 -20.55 -12.63
N ALA A 142 7.42 -21.81 -12.22
CA ALA A 142 8.35 -22.90 -12.51
C ALA A 142 8.73 -23.01 -14.00
N ASP A 143 7.77 -22.82 -14.91
CA ASP A 143 7.94 -22.91 -16.36
C ASP A 143 8.86 -21.83 -16.95
N LYS A 144 8.91 -20.64 -16.33
CA LYS A 144 9.68 -19.49 -16.83
C LYS A 144 11.01 -19.26 -16.09
N VAL A 145 11.27 -20.03 -15.03
CA VAL A 145 12.52 -19.97 -14.26
C VAL A 145 13.79 -20.09 -15.15
N PRO A 146 13.86 -20.98 -16.16
CA PRO A 146 15.01 -21.03 -17.05
C PRO A 146 15.23 -19.73 -17.85
N ALA A 147 14.16 -19.09 -18.33
CA ALA A 147 14.23 -17.83 -19.07
C ALA A 147 14.64 -16.65 -18.16
N LEU A 148 14.17 -16.66 -16.91
CA LEU A 148 14.61 -15.73 -15.89
C LEU A 148 16.12 -15.82 -15.68
N TYR A 149 16.64 -17.04 -15.51
CA TYR A 149 18.08 -17.25 -15.32
C TYR A 149 18.91 -16.84 -16.54
N GLN A 150 18.44 -17.11 -17.76
CA GLN A 150 19.15 -16.65 -18.96
C GLN A 150 19.28 -15.12 -19.03
N THR A 151 18.27 -14.40 -18.52
CA THR A 151 18.22 -12.94 -18.52
C THR A 151 19.12 -12.35 -17.43
N PHE A 152 18.97 -12.80 -16.19
CA PHE A 152 19.63 -12.19 -15.03
C PHE A 152 20.95 -12.87 -14.65
N ARG A 153 21.11 -14.16 -14.93
CA ARG A 153 22.30 -14.99 -14.65
C ARG A 153 22.79 -14.89 -13.20
N THR A 154 21.90 -14.65 -12.24
CA THR A 154 22.23 -14.46 -10.83
C THR A 154 21.10 -15.01 -9.96
N ASP A 155 21.41 -15.30 -8.69
CA ASP A 155 20.50 -15.80 -7.68
C ASP A 155 19.29 -14.89 -7.45
N VAL A 156 18.20 -15.50 -6.96
CA VAL A 156 16.92 -14.82 -6.68
C VAL A 156 17.09 -13.64 -5.73
N GLU A 157 17.98 -13.73 -4.76
CA GLU A 157 18.22 -12.67 -3.78
C GLU A 157 18.84 -11.41 -4.42
N THR A 158 19.73 -11.55 -5.40
CA THR A 158 20.27 -10.39 -6.11
C THR A 158 19.25 -9.81 -7.08
N ILE A 159 18.43 -10.66 -7.71
CA ILE A 159 17.33 -10.21 -8.56
C ILE A 159 16.30 -9.43 -7.73
N SER A 160 15.99 -9.88 -6.51
CA SER A 160 15.03 -9.22 -5.63
C SER A 160 15.53 -7.86 -5.14
N HIS A 161 16.76 -7.79 -4.63
CA HIS A 161 17.32 -6.53 -4.10
C HIS A 161 17.75 -5.54 -5.20
N GLY A 162 18.08 -6.03 -6.40
CA GLY A 162 18.48 -5.20 -7.53
C GLY A 162 17.32 -4.85 -8.46
N TYR A 163 16.89 -5.83 -9.26
CA TYR A 163 15.94 -5.61 -10.35
C TYR A 163 14.51 -5.37 -9.85
N ILE A 164 14.00 -6.22 -8.96
CA ILE A 164 12.65 -6.09 -8.43
C ILE A 164 12.51 -4.76 -7.67
N ARG A 165 13.50 -4.41 -6.83
CA ARG A 165 13.55 -3.10 -6.16
C ARG A 165 13.45 -1.94 -7.14
N GLN A 166 14.20 -1.98 -8.25
CA GLN A 166 14.14 -0.94 -9.27
C GLN A 166 12.78 -0.93 -10.00
N ALA A 167 12.19 -2.09 -10.26
CA ALA A 167 10.86 -2.20 -10.86
C ALA A 167 9.79 -1.59 -9.95
N ILE A 168 9.85 -1.86 -8.63
CA ILE A 168 8.99 -1.25 -7.61
C ILE A 168 9.16 0.26 -7.60
N ARG A 169 10.41 0.77 -7.59
CA ARG A 169 10.68 2.21 -7.66
C ARG A 169 10.05 2.86 -8.89
N GLN A 170 10.21 2.26 -10.06
CA GLN A 170 9.65 2.80 -11.31
C GLN A 170 8.13 2.76 -11.32
N ALA A 171 7.52 1.64 -10.91
CA ALA A 171 6.06 1.50 -10.86
C ALA A 171 5.44 2.51 -9.87
N LEU A 172 6.05 2.68 -8.70
CA LEU A 172 5.63 3.68 -7.73
C LEU A 172 5.83 5.10 -8.26
N GLN A 173 6.97 5.41 -8.87
CA GLN A 173 7.23 6.73 -9.44
C GLN A 173 6.21 7.11 -10.53
N GLU A 174 5.77 6.13 -11.33
CA GLU A 174 4.77 6.33 -12.38
C GLU A 174 3.37 6.59 -11.80
N VAL A 175 3.00 5.91 -10.70
CA VAL A 175 1.68 6.10 -10.07
C VAL A 175 1.67 7.33 -9.17
N VAL A 176 2.65 7.46 -8.27
CA VAL A 176 2.78 8.55 -7.30
C VAL A 176 3.14 9.87 -7.98
N GLY A 177 3.93 9.84 -9.06
CA GLY A 177 4.31 11.04 -9.81
C GLY A 177 3.12 11.74 -10.49
N ASN A 178 1.99 11.06 -10.63
CA ASN A 178 0.76 11.61 -11.19
C ASN A 178 -0.28 12.02 -10.13
N GLU A 179 0.04 11.91 -8.84
CA GLU A 179 -0.90 12.11 -7.75
C GLU A 179 -0.35 13.14 -6.73
N GLU A 180 -1.28 13.89 -6.11
CA GLU A 180 -0.96 14.83 -5.02
C GLU A 180 -0.66 14.08 -3.72
N ILE A 181 0.29 14.56 -2.93
CA ILE A 181 0.68 13.92 -1.65
C ILE A 181 -0.51 13.80 -0.70
N ALA A 182 -1.35 14.84 -0.62
CA ALA A 182 -2.55 14.84 0.21
C ALA A 182 -3.55 13.75 -0.18
N ALA A 183 -3.70 13.48 -1.48
CA ALA A 183 -4.61 12.45 -1.99
C ALA A 183 -4.07 11.04 -1.70
N ILE A 184 -2.77 10.83 -1.85
CA ILE A 184 -2.09 9.55 -1.57
C ILE A 184 -2.18 9.20 -0.07
N LEU A 185 -2.03 10.19 0.81
CA LEU A 185 -2.10 9.97 2.26
C LEU A 185 -3.53 9.68 2.76
N GLY A 186 -4.55 10.15 2.04
CA GLY A 186 -5.95 9.98 2.41
C GLY A 186 -6.69 9.00 1.49
N PRO A 187 -7.65 9.48 0.67
CA PRO A 187 -8.65 8.62 0.03
C PRO A 187 -8.07 7.74 -1.10
N LYS A 188 -6.99 8.16 -1.76
CA LYS A 188 -6.44 7.44 -2.92
C LYS A 188 -5.38 6.39 -2.56
N LYS A 189 -5.07 6.18 -1.28
CA LYS A 189 -4.06 5.19 -0.85
C LYS A 189 -4.31 3.80 -1.46
N ALA A 190 -5.54 3.30 -1.36
CA ALA A 190 -5.89 1.97 -1.87
C ALA A 190 -5.80 1.88 -3.41
N GLU A 191 -6.17 2.96 -4.11
CA GLU A 191 -6.05 3.03 -5.56
C GLU A 191 -4.59 3.01 -6.00
N VAL A 192 -3.72 3.77 -5.32
CA VAL A 192 -2.27 3.78 -5.58
C VAL A 192 -1.67 2.39 -5.41
N VAL A 193 -2.02 1.67 -4.34
CA VAL A 193 -1.55 0.29 -4.11
C VAL A 193 -2.01 -0.63 -5.24
N THR A 194 -3.29 -0.59 -5.59
CA THR A 194 -3.87 -1.44 -6.64
C THR A 194 -3.25 -1.17 -8.01
N ARG A 195 -3.10 0.12 -8.38
CA ARG A 195 -2.46 0.53 -9.64
C ARG A 195 -0.99 0.15 -9.68
N SER A 196 -0.27 0.34 -8.58
CA SER A 196 1.15 -0.02 -8.46
C SER A 196 1.34 -1.53 -8.59
N GLN A 197 0.49 -2.34 -7.95
CA GLN A 197 0.49 -3.80 -8.09
C GLN A 197 0.24 -4.22 -9.54
N ALA A 198 -0.75 -3.62 -10.21
CA ALA A 198 -1.05 -3.93 -11.61
C ALA A 198 0.10 -3.56 -12.56
N ASN A 199 0.78 -2.44 -12.32
CA ASN A 199 1.94 -2.02 -13.11
C ASN A 199 3.15 -2.93 -12.87
N LEU A 200 3.40 -3.29 -11.60
CA LEU A 200 4.41 -4.27 -11.22
C LEU A 200 4.17 -5.63 -11.88
N GLN A 201 2.94 -6.15 -11.82
CA GLN A 201 2.59 -7.42 -12.46
C GLN A 201 2.91 -7.38 -13.96
N LYS A 202 2.52 -6.32 -14.67
CA LYS A 202 2.79 -6.17 -16.11
C LYS A 202 4.28 -6.17 -16.44
N ARG A 203 5.11 -5.58 -15.58
CA ARG A 203 6.58 -5.50 -15.77
C ARG A 203 7.28 -6.81 -15.45
N LEU A 204 6.76 -7.55 -14.47
CA LEU A 204 7.39 -8.77 -13.93
C LEU A 204 6.88 -10.07 -14.61
N ASP A 205 5.66 -10.05 -15.17
CA ASP A 205 5.07 -11.20 -15.86
C ASP A 205 5.91 -11.78 -17.02
N PRO A 206 6.58 -10.96 -17.89
CA PRO A 206 7.45 -11.48 -18.93
C PRO A 206 8.57 -12.37 -18.41
N TYR A 207 9.07 -12.07 -17.20
CA TYR A 207 10.16 -12.79 -16.55
C TYR A 207 9.68 -13.96 -15.68
N GLY A 208 8.37 -14.20 -15.61
CA GLY A 208 7.82 -15.30 -14.83
C GLY A 208 7.71 -15.05 -13.32
N ILE A 209 7.83 -13.79 -12.89
CA ILE A 209 7.62 -13.40 -11.49
C ILE A 209 6.15 -12.99 -11.34
N ASP A 210 5.41 -13.68 -10.49
CA ASP A 210 4.00 -13.39 -10.20
C ASP A 210 3.88 -12.63 -8.87
N VAL A 211 3.25 -11.45 -8.89
CA VAL A 211 3.09 -10.58 -7.72
C VAL A 211 1.78 -10.92 -7.02
N ARG A 212 1.88 -11.65 -5.91
CA ARG A 212 0.72 -12.08 -5.11
C ARG A 212 0.13 -10.92 -4.32
N GLN A 213 0.97 -10.17 -3.64
CA GLN A 213 0.53 -9.08 -2.78
C GLN A 213 1.53 -7.93 -2.79
N PHE A 214 1.00 -6.71 -2.82
CA PHE A 214 1.79 -5.49 -2.67
C PHE A 214 1.15 -4.61 -1.60
N THR A 215 1.96 -4.16 -0.63
CA THR A 215 1.51 -3.38 0.51
C THR A 215 2.38 -2.14 0.68
N LEU A 216 1.72 -0.99 0.90
CA LEU A 216 2.40 0.24 1.35
C LEU A 216 2.21 0.40 2.86
N ASN A 217 3.33 0.35 3.58
CA ASN A 217 3.36 0.39 5.04
C ASN A 217 3.27 1.84 5.53
N GLU A 218 4.33 2.61 5.31
CA GLU A 218 4.46 3.99 5.82
C GLU A 218 4.86 4.98 4.71
N PHE A 219 4.34 6.20 4.84
CA PHE A 219 4.67 7.36 4.02
C PHE A 219 5.43 8.38 4.86
N ARG A 220 6.62 8.76 4.42
CA ARG A 220 7.42 9.82 5.06
C ARG A 220 7.66 10.95 4.07
N ALA A 221 6.91 12.03 4.23
CA ALA A 221 7.15 13.29 3.53
C ALA A 221 7.98 14.24 4.41
N PRO A 222 8.72 15.20 3.82
CA PRO A 222 9.40 16.24 4.57
C PRO A 222 8.42 17.02 5.46
N LYS A 223 8.84 17.36 6.69
CA LYS A 223 7.95 17.99 7.68
C LYS A 223 7.27 19.27 7.17
N ALA A 224 8.00 20.09 6.41
CA ALA A 224 7.47 21.31 5.81
C ALA A 224 6.26 21.04 4.87
N VAL A 225 6.24 19.90 4.20
CA VAL A 225 5.15 19.47 3.32
C VAL A 225 3.93 19.05 4.14
N MET A 226 4.16 18.23 5.17
CA MET A 226 3.08 17.81 6.07
C MET A 226 2.42 18.99 6.76
N ASP A 227 3.21 19.97 7.20
CA ASP A 227 2.72 21.20 7.81
C ASP A 227 1.90 22.02 6.79
N ALA A 228 2.39 22.19 5.57
CA ALA A 228 1.65 22.86 4.50
C ALA A 228 0.33 22.16 4.12
N ILE A 229 0.30 20.82 4.03
CA ILE A 229 -0.91 20.03 3.75
C ILE A 229 -1.92 20.20 4.90
N SER A 230 -1.47 20.11 6.15
CA SER A 230 -2.35 20.29 7.30
C SER A 230 -2.96 21.69 7.32
N LEU A 231 -2.17 22.73 7.02
CA LEU A 231 -2.65 24.11 6.91
C LEU A 231 -3.66 24.27 5.76
N LYS A 232 -3.37 23.70 4.58
CA LYS A 232 -4.29 23.71 3.42
C LYS A 232 -5.62 23.05 3.77
N ASN A 233 -5.60 21.91 4.46
CA ASN A 233 -6.81 21.20 4.89
C ASN A 233 -7.62 22.04 5.89
N VAL A 234 -6.96 22.69 6.87
CA VAL A 234 -7.63 23.59 7.81
C VAL A 234 -8.27 24.77 7.09
N MET A 235 -7.55 25.41 6.16
CA MET A 235 -8.08 26.54 5.38
C MET A 235 -9.25 26.12 4.48
N GLN A 236 -9.16 24.96 3.82
CA GLN A 236 -10.26 24.42 3.01
C GLN A 236 -11.49 24.11 3.87
N GLN A 237 -11.28 23.54 5.05
CA GLN A 237 -12.37 23.24 5.98
C GLN A 237 -13.01 24.53 6.52
N GLN A 238 -12.21 25.55 6.83
CA GLN A 238 -12.70 26.88 7.22
C GLN A 238 -13.48 27.55 6.09
N ALA A 239 -12.98 27.52 4.86
CA ALA A 239 -13.68 28.06 3.69
C ALA A 239 -15.01 27.34 3.44
N LEU A 240 -15.03 26.01 3.58
CA LEU A 240 -16.26 25.22 3.48
C LEU A 240 -17.25 25.58 4.59
N THR A 241 -16.76 25.77 5.81
CA THR A 241 -17.59 26.18 6.96
C THR A 241 -18.19 27.56 6.73
N ALA A 242 -17.37 28.53 6.30
CA ALA A 242 -17.83 29.88 5.98
C ALA A 242 -18.86 29.87 4.84
N GLN A 243 -18.67 29.05 3.80
CA GLN A 243 -19.66 28.89 2.73
C GLN A 243 -20.98 28.32 3.26
N ASN A 244 -20.92 27.27 4.09
CA ASN A 244 -22.09 26.68 4.71
C ASN A 244 -22.81 27.68 5.64
N GLU A 245 -22.07 28.53 6.37
CA GLU A 245 -22.63 29.59 7.21
C GLU A 245 -23.31 30.68 6.38
N LEU A 246 -22.68 31.14 5.29
CA LEU A 246 -23.31 32.09 4.36
C LEU A 246 -24.58 31.50 3.75
N GLN A 247 -24.54 30.23 3.35
CA GLN A 247 -25.69 29.53 2.81
C GLN A 247 -26.80 29.39 3.87
N LYS A 248 -26.46 29.07 5.12
CA LYS A 248 -27.41 29.03 6.24
C LYS A 248 -28.04 30.39 6.50
N ASN A 249 -27.25 31.46 6.53
CA ASN A 249 -27.72 32.82 6.77
C ASN A 249 -28.65 33.31 5.65
N THR A 250 -28.33 33.00 4.39
CA THR A 250 -29.20 33.34 3.25
C THR A 250 -30.52 32.58 3.30
N PHE A 251 -30.51 31.27 3.61
CA PHE A 251 -31.74 30.51 3.81
C PHE A 251 -32.56 31.03 4.98
N GLN A 252 -31.92 31.43 6.07
CA GLN A 252 -32.62 32.01 7.23
C GLN A 252 -33.26 33.35 6.88
N ALA A 253 -32.51 34.25 6.23
CA ALA A 253 -33.03 35.54 5.79
C ALA A 253 -34.20 35.38 4.79
N GLN A 254 -34.09 34.42 3.86
CA GLN A 254 -35.18 34.10 2.95
C GLN A 254 -36.40 33.54 3.70
N GLY A 255 -36.20 32.62 4.64
CA GLY A 255 -37.26 32.10 5.49
C GLY A 255 -37.97 33.18 6.30
N ASP A 256 -37.22 34.13 6.85
CA ASP A 256 -37.77 35.26 7.61
C ASP A 256 -38.54 36.24 6.72
N SER A 257 -38.05 36.50 5.51
CA SER A 257 -38.77 37.31 4.51
C SER A 257 -40.11 36.66 4.13
N ILE A 258 -40.13 35.34 3.90
CA ILE A 258 -41.35 34.59 3.58
C ILE A 258 -42.32 34.64 4.76
N LYS A 259 -41.84 34.45 5.99
CA LYS A 259 -42.66 34.58 7.21
C LYS A 259 -43.23 35.99 7.36
N ALA A 260 -42.45 37.02 7.12
CA ALA A 260 -42.88 38.41 7.20
C ALA A 260 -43.97 38.72 6.16
N VAL A 261 -43.77 38.31 4.90
CA VAL A 261 -44.78 38.43 3.83
C VAL A 261 -46.03 37.63 4.17
N GLY A 262 -45.88 36.42 4.70
CA GLY A 262 -47.00 35.59 5.16
C GLY A 262 -47.82 36.26 6.26
N ARG A 263 -47.16 36.84 7.26
CA ARG A 263 -47.82 37.62 8.33
C ARG A 263 -48.51 38.88 7.80
N ALA A 264 -47.84 39.63 6.92
CA ALA A 264 -48.43 40.82 6.31
C ALA A 264 -49.70 40.48 5.52
N LYS A 265 -49.67 39.41 4.72
CA LYS A 265 -50.86 38.91 4.01
C LYS A 265 -51.98 38.47 4.95
N ALA A 266 -51.64 37.79 6.05
CA ALA A 266 -52.62 37.37 7.05
C ALA A 266 -53.31 38.58 7.71
N ILE A 267 -52.54 39.59 8.13
CA ILE A 267 -53.07 40.82 8.74
C ILE A 267 -53.97 41.58 7.76
N MET A 268 -53.55 41.73 6.50
CA MET A 268 -54.36 42.37 5.47
C MET A 268 -55.68 41.63 5.23
N ALA A 269 -55.62 40.29 5.11
CA ALA A 269 -56.82 39.48 4.93
C ALA A 269 -57.77 39.57 6.13
N GLU A 270 -57.24 39.62 7.36
CA GLU A 270 -58.03 39.80 8.58
C GLU A 270 -58.68 41.19 8.64
N ALA A 271 -57.92 42.25 8.34
CA ALA A 271 -58.43 43.62 8.28
C ALA A 271 -59.52 43.80 7.21
N GLU A 272 -59.34 43.22 6.03
CA GLU A 272 -60.36 43.20 4.97
C GLU A 272 -61.62 42.42 5.37
N ALA A 273 -61.45 41.30 6.10
CA ALA A 273 -62.57 40.53 6.61
C ALA A 273 -63.35 41.32 7.67
N GLN A 274 -62.65 41.99 8.59
CA GLN A 274 -63.27 42.85 9.62
C GLN A 274 -63.95 44.07 8.99
N SER A 275 -63.32 44.74 8.02
CA SER A 275 -63.92 45.86 7.29
C SER A 275 -65.21 45.44 6.58
N ARG A 276 -65.21 44.31 5.87
CA ARG A 276 -66.42 43.76 5.25
C ARG A 276 -67.50 43.42 6.27
N ALA A 277 -67.12 42.84 7.40
CA ALA A 277 -68.05 42.55 8.49
C ALA A 277 -68.69 43.84 9.05
N ASN A 278 -67.88 44.88 9.28
CA ASN A 278 -68.34 46.19 9.77
C ASN A 278 -69.25 46.89 8.75
N ASP A 279 -68.93 46.84 7.46
CA ASP A 279 -69.77 47.41 6.40
C ASP A 279 -71.14 46.71 6.31
N LEU A 280 -71.14 45.37 6.39
CA LEU A 280 -72.38 44.58 6.42
C LEU A 280 -73.20 44.88 7.67
N LEU A 281 -72.56 44.98 8.83
CA LEU A 281 -73.21 45.37 10.08
C LEU A 281 -73.78 46.79 9.97
N SER A 282 -73.02 47.78 9.51
CA SER A 282 -73.48 49.16 9.34
C SER A 282 -74.70 49.26 8.42
N LYS A 283 -74.72 48.53 7.29
CA LYS A 283 -75.88 48.46 6.40
C LYS A 283 -77.10 47.81 7.06
N SER A 284 -76.89 46.90 8.00
CA SER A 284 -77.98 46.22 8.73
C SER A 284 -78.50 47.01 9.95
N ILE A 285 -77.75 48.03 10.40
CA ILE A 285 -78.14 48.86 11.54
C ILE A 285 -79.16 49.91 11.09
N THR A 286 -80.41 49.71 11.50
CA THR A 286 -81.47 50.73 11.43
C THR A 286 -81.50 51.49 12.76
N SER A 287 -81.78 52.81 12.79
CA SER A 287 -81.77 53.62 14.02
C SER A 287 -82.66 53.05 15.14
N THR A 288 -83.75 52.38 14.75
CA THR A 288 -84.67 51.66 15.64
C THR A 288 -84.01 50.47 16.35
N LEU A 289 -83.09 49.75 15.70
CA LEU A 289 -82.39 48.59 16.27
C LEU A 289 -81.34 49.01 17.31
N VAL A 290 -80.65 50.12 17.08
CA VAL A 290 -79.67 50.68 18.04
C VAL A 290 -80.37 51.11 19.33
N GLN A 291 -81.53 51.79 19.21
CA GLN A 291 -82.34 52.17 20.36
C GLN A 291 -82.84 50.95 21.13
N TYR A 292 -83.22 49.88 20.43
CA TYR A 292 -83.65 48.62 21.05
C TYR A 292 -82.51 47.92 21.81
N GLU A 293 -81.30 47.79 21.23
CA GLU A 293 -80.14 47.20 21.92
C GLU A 293 -79.64 48.06 23.08
N MET A 294 -79.64 49.40 22.93
CA MET A 294 -79.34 50.31 24.05
C MET A 294 -80.33 50.14 25.20
N ALA A 295 -81.63 50.06 24.92
CA ALA A 295 -82.65 49.84 25.95
C ALA A 295 -82.51 48.46 26.63
N LYS A 296 -82.10 47.43 25.88
CA LYS A 296 -81.91 46.07 26.40
C LYS A 296 -80.65 45.92 27.25
N ARG A 297 -79.59 46.67 26.96
CA ARG A 297 -78.33 46.68 27.74
C ARG A 297 -78.28 47.75 28.83
N TRP A 298 -79.31 48.58 28.93
CA TRP A 298 -79.43 49.57 29.98
C TRP A 298 -79.68 48.90 31.34
N ASN A 299 -78.77 49.11 32.29
CA ASN A 299 -78.83 48.52 33.64
C ASN A 299 -79.72 49.31 34.63
N GLY A 300 -80.56 50.23 34.14
CA GLY A 300 -81.53 50.96 34.95
C GLY A 300 -80.97 52.14 35.75
N GLN A 301 -79.66 52.44 35.70
CA GLN A 301 -79.06 53.57 36.41
C GLN A 301 -78.83 54.76 35.48
N MET A 302 -79.44 55.90 35.79
CA MET A 302 -79.16 57.16 35.10
C MET A 302 -77.76 57.68 35.47
N PRO A 303 -76.95 58.18 34.51
CA PRO A 303 -75.67 58.80 34.81
C PRO A 303 -75.89 60.04 35.68
N GLN A 304 -75.41 60.02 36.92
CA GLN A 304 -75.31 61.25 37.72
C GLN A 304 -74.07 62.01 37.28
N VAL A 305 -74.28 63.09 36.52
CA VAL A 305 -73.29 64.14 36.31
C VAL A 305 -73.81 65.44 36.90
N THR A 306 -73.14 65.89 37.95
CA THR A 306 -73.21 67.25 38.48
C THR A 306 -72.38 68.13 37.54
N GLY A 307 -73.05 68.95 36.71
CA GLY A 307 -72.40 70.06 35.99
C GLY A 307 -72.27 69.90 34.47
N GLY A 308 -73.31 70.33 33.75
CA GLY A 308 -73.19 71.29 32.65
C GLY A 308 -72.26 71.01 31.46
N ALA A 309 -72.23 69.80 30.90
CA ALA A 309 -71.92 69.56 29.48
C ALA A 309 -72.23 68.11 29.13
N MET A 310 -73.23 67.88 28.27
CA MET A 310 -73.49 66.56 27.70
C MET A 310 -72.37 66.20 26.71
N PRO A 311 -71.61 65.10 26.85
CA PRO A 311 -70.83 64.58 25.75
C PRO A 311 -71.79 63.77 24.87
N MET A 312 -72.51 64.45 23.98
CA MET A 312 -73.18 63.76 22.89
C MET A 312 -72.10 63.22 21.96
N LEU A 313 -72.00 61.90 21.82
CA LEU A 313 -71.12 61.24 20.85
C LEU A 313 -71.63 61.62 19.45
N GLN A 314 -71.02 62.62 18.82
CA GLN A 314 -71.31 62.97 17.43
C GLN A 314 -70.92 61.80 16.53
N LEU A 315 -71.93 61.09 16.02
CA LEU A 315 -71.76 60.18 14.90
C LEU A 315 -71.37 61.02 13.66
N PRO A 316 -70.27 60.70 12.94
CA PRO A 316 -69.94 61.36 11.69
C PRO A 316 -71.08 61.17 10.69
N GLY A 317 -71.74 62.27 10.33
CA GLY A 317 -72.79 62.28 9.33
C GLY A 317 -72.25 61.85 7.97
N ALA A 318 -72.94 60.92 7.33
CA ALA A 318 -72.75 60.59 5.92
C ALA A 318 -72.90 61.87 5.09
N LYS A 319 -71.87 62.22 4.31
CA LYS A 319 -71.95 63.25 3.27
C LYS A 319 -72.93 62.77 2.18
N SER A 320 -73.98 63.53 1.95
CA SER A 320 -74.79 63.42 0.73
C SER A 320 -74.07 64.11 -0.43
N PRO A 321 -74.21 63.59 -1.67
CA PRO A 321 -73.53 64.10 -2.86
C PRO A 321 -74.19 65.37 -3.40
N GLU A 322 -73.38 66.34 -3.82
CA GLU A 322 -73.68 67.23 -4.96
C GLU A 322 -72.95 66.71 -6.20
#